data_AF-A0AAD1SB49-F1
#
_entry.id   AF-A0AAD1SB49-F1
#
_cell.length_a   1.000
_cell.length_b   1.000
_cell.length_c   1.000
_cell.angle_alpha   90.00
_cell.angle_beta   90.00
_cell.angle_gamma   90.00
#
_symmetry.space_group_name_H-M   'P 1'
#
loop_
_entity.id
_entity.type
_entity.pdbx_description
1 polymer ?
#
loop_
_entity_poly.entity_id
_entity_poly.type
_entity_poly.pdbx_seq_one_letter_code
_entity_poly.pdbx_strand_id
1 'polypeptide(L)'
;MEQSDHAPVVARTSSPLFKPIERQWKLNETLLDDPELTNMAAHILTQHFTTKDTPDITPLTLWEAHKCVIRGHLIAVSTKCKKEHNAHTIHLLKRIAKLE
;
A
#
# COMPACT_ATOMS: atom_id res chain seq x y z
N MET A 1 32.66 -54.41 10.77
CA MET A 1 31.20 -54.16 10.74
C MET A 1 31.04 -52.68 11.01
N GLU A 2 31.07 -51.88 9.95
CA GLU A 2 31.10 -50.42 10.02
C GLU A 2 29.70 -49.91 10.36
N GLN A 3 29.56 -49.29 11.52
CA GLN A 3 28.31 -48.65 11.92
C GLN A 3 28.27 -47.26 11.28
N SER A 4 27.28 -47.06 10.42
CA SER A 4 27.02 -45.82 9.70
C SER A 4 26.33 -44.81 10.62
N ASP A 5 26.95 -43.63 10.79
CA ASP A 5 26.52 -42.54 11.68
C ASP A 5 25.53 -41.56 11.00
N HIS A 6 24.88 -41.99 9.92
CA HIS A 6 24.02 -41.15 9.08
C HIS A 6 22.56 -41.12 9.54
N ALA A 7 22.31 -40.88 10.83
CA ALA A 7 20.96 -40.58 11.31
C ALA A 7 20.62 -39.11 10.99
N PRO A 8 19.57 -38.82 10.19
CA PRO A 8 19.21 -37.45 9.87
C PRO A 8 18.70 -36.71 11.11
N VAL A 9 19.35 -35.59 11.44
CA VAL A 9 18.90 -34.68 12.49
C VAL A 9 17.79 -33.79 11.94
N VAL A 10 16.55 -34.04 12.35
CA VAL A 10 15.38 -33.28 11.89
C VAL A 10 14.96 -32.29 12.99
N ALA A 11 15.18 -31.00 12.73
CA ALA A 11 14.64 -29.92 13.56
C ALA A 11 13.23 -29.56 13.05
N ARG A 12 12.21 -29.78 13.89
CA ARG A 12 10.83 -29.34 13.62
C ARG A 12 10.57 -28.02 14.31
N THR A 13 10.55 -26.94 13.54
CA THR A 13 10.08 -25.64 14.01
C THR A 13 8.57 -25.55 13.82
N SER A 14 7.80 -25.66 14.91
CA SER A 14 6.38 -25.28 14.90
C SER A 14 6.28 -23.80 15.22
N SER A 15 5.87 -22.98 14.25
CA SER A 15 5.40 -21.63 14.57
C SER A 15 3.98 -21.78 15.12
N PRO A 16 3.70 -21.44 16.39
CA PRO A 16 2.34 -21.46 16.90
C PRO A 16 1.54 -20.44 16.10
N LEU A 17 0.69 -20.94 15.18
CA LEU A 17 -0.29 -20.18 14.39
C LEU A 17 0.13 -18.71 14.19
N PHE A 18 1.16 -18.49 13.38
CA PHE A 18 1.33 -17.17 12.77
C PHE A 18 0.16 -17.04 11.79
N LYS A 19 -1.03 -16.68 12.29
CA LYS A 19 -2.03 -16.06 11.43
C LYS A 19 -1.36 -14.78 10.99
N PRO A 20 -0.92 -14.66 9.72
CA PRO A 20 -0.55 -13.36 9.24
C PRO A 20 -1.80 -12.53 9.51
N ILE A 21 -1.69 -11.45 10.28
CA ILE A 21 -2.71 -10.42 10.17
C ILE A 21 -2.55 -9.99 8.73
N GLU A 22 -3.40 -10.52 7.85
CA GLU A 22 -3.46 -10.11 6.46
C GLU A 22 -3.92 -8.67 6.49
N ARG A 23 -2.96 -7.75 6.65
CA ARG A 23 -3.19 -6.33 6.45
C ARG A 23 -3.27 -6.15 4.94
N GLN A 24 -4.37 -6.62 4.37
CA GLN A 24 -4.76 -6.26 3.03
C GLN A 24 -4.98 -4.76 3.06
N TRP A 25 -4.17 -4.03 2.31
CA TRP A 25 -4.42 -2.62 2.12
C TRP A 25 -5.80 -2.46 1.49
N LYS A 26 -6.62 -1.62 2.10
CA LYS A 26 -7.90 -1.20 1.55
C LYS A 26 -7.76 0.25 1.07
N LEU A 27 -8.23 0.50 -0.15
CA LEU A 27 -8.35 1.86 -0.66
C LEU A 27 -9.38 2.63 0.18
N ASN A 28 -9.06 3.87 0.56
CA ASN A 28 -10.07 4.77 1.09
C ASN A 28 -10.95 5.26 -0.07
N GLU A 29 -12.15 4.70 -0.21
CA GLU A 29 -13.07 4.99 -1.31
C GLU A 29 -13.48 6.46 -1.36
N THR A 30 -13.49 7.17 -0.23
CA THR A 30 -13.81 8.61 -0.19
C THR A 30 -12.78 9.48 -0.92
N LEU A 31 -11.61 8.94 -1.25
CA LEU A 31 -10.63 9.64 -2.10
C LEU A 31 -11.06 9.69 -3.57
N LEU A 32 -11.96 8.80 -4.00
CA LEU A 32 -12.48 8.79 -5.37
C LEU A 32 -13.60 9.81 -5.57
N ASP A 33 -14.23 10.25 -4.49
CA ASP A 33 -15.24 11.32 -4.52
C ASP A 33 -14.60 12.70 -4.77
N ASP A 34 -13.29 12.84 -4.55
CA ASP A 34 -12.55 14.06 -4.81
C ASP A 34 -12.18 14.15 -6.31
N PRO A 35 -12.72 15.14 -7.05
CA PRO A 35 -12.43 15.30 -8.47
C PRO A 35 -10.94 15.57 -8.74
N GLU A 36 -10.23 16.24 -7.83
CA GLU A 36 -8.81 16.52 -7.99
C GLU A 36 -7.99 15.22 -7.97
N LEU A 37 -8.31 14.33 -7.03
CA LEU A 37 -7.64 13.04 -6.89
C LEU A 37 -7.95 12.09 -8.04
N THR A 38 -9.21 12.08 -8.49
CA THR A 38 -9.62 11.28 -9.65
C THR A 38 -8.95 11.78 -10.94
N ASN A 39 -8.83 13.10 -11.12
CA ASN A 39 -8.09 13.68 -12.25
C ASN A 39 -6.59 13.36 -12.18
N MET A 40 -6.00 13.42 -11.00
CA MET A 40 -4.60 13.03 -10.78
C MET A 40 -4.36 11.54 -11.11
N ALA A 41 -5.26 10.66 -10.67
CA ALA A 41 -5.20 9.23 -10.98
C ALA A 41 -5.31 8.97 -12.50
N ALA A 42 -6.25 9.64 -13.17
CA ALA A 42 -6.40 9.57 -14.63
C ALA A 42 -5.15 10.08 -15.36
N HIS A 43 -4.55 11.18 -14.88
CA HIS A 43 -3.32 11.73 -15.44
C HIS A 43 -2.14 10.74 -15.30
N ILE A 44 -1.95 10.14 -14.12
CA ILE A 44 -0.91 9.13 -13.88
C ILE A 44 -1.12 7.93 -14.80
N LEU A 45 -2.37 7.48 -14.97
CA LEU A 45 -2.71 6.41 -15.90
C LEU A 45 -2.28 6.77 -17.33
N THR A 46 -2.74 7.91 -17.84
CA THR A 46 -2.37 8.37 -19.19
C THR A 46 -0.86 8.48 -19.33
N GLN A 47 -0.17 9.17 -18.41
CA GLN A 47 1.29 9.29 -18.46
C GLN A 47 1.98 7.94 -18.49
N HIS A 48 1.59 7.01 -17.61
CA HIS A 48 2.25 5.70 -17.52
C HIS A 48 2.16 4.89 -18.82
N PHE A 49 1.02 4.95 -19.51
CA PHE A 49 0.82 4.24 -20.79
C PHE A 49 1.30 5.03 -22.01
N THR A 50 1.40 6.35 -21.94
CA THR A 50 1.92 7.19 -23.05
C THR A 50 3.45 7.23 -23.06
N THR A 51 4.09 7.06 -21.91
CA THR A 51 5.53 7.34 -21.75
C THR A 51 6.45 6.26 -22.34
N LYS A 52 5.97 5.08 -22.78
CA LYS A 52 6.88 4.03 -23.27
C LYS A 52 6.38 3.13 -24.39
N ASP A 53 7.05 3.29 -25.52
CA ASP A 53 7.24 2.35 -26.62
C ASP A 53 8.51 1.51 -26.34
N THR A 54 8.57 0.79 -25.20
CA THR A 54 9.69 -0.14 -24.92
C THR A 54 9.32 -1.52 -25.46
N PRO A 55 10.02 -2.04 -26.49
CA PRO A 55 9.63 -3.27 -27.17
C PRO A 55 9.73 -4.53 -26.29
N ASP A 56 10.42 -4.46 -25.14
CA ASP A 56 10.72 -5.63 -24.30
C ASP A 56 9.76 -5.84 -23.12
N ILE A 57 8.75 -4.98 -22.93
CA ILE A 57 7.85 -5.06 -21.77
C ILE A 57 6.50 -5.65 -22.17
N THR A 58 6.11 -6.75 -21.53
CA THR A 58 4.78 -7.33 -21.75
C THR A 58 3.67 -6.42 -21.22
N PRO A 59 2.48 -6.41 -21.83
CA PRO A 59 1.33 -5.65 -21.31
C PRO A 59 0.98 -5.99 -19.86
N LEU A 60 1.19 -7.24 -19.44
CA LEU A 60 0.95 -7.68 -18.06
C LEU A 60 1.91 -7.00 -17.09
N THR A 61 3.21 -7.00 -17.40
CA THR A 61 4.23 -6.32 -16.58
C THR A 61 3.93 -4.83 -16.47
N LEU A 62 3.50 -4.21 -17.57
CA LEU A 62 3.13 -2.80 -17.60
C LEU A 62 1.91 -2.52 -16.69
N TRP A 63 0.90 -3.39 -16.73
CA TRP A 63 -0.27 -3.28 -15.87
C TRP A 63 0.06 -3.46 -14.39
N GLU A 64 0.88 -4.46 -14.04
CA GLU A 64 1.34 -4.66 -12.66
C GLU A 64 2.16 -3.47 -12.15
N ALA A 65 3.06 -2.92 -12.98
CA ALA A 65 3.81 -1.73 -12.65
C ALA A 65 2.89 -0.53 -12.41
N HIS A 66 1.92 -0.31 -13.30
CA HIS A 66 0.95 0.77 -13.16
C HIS A 66 0.16 0.65 -11.85
N LYS A 67 -0.35 -0.55 -11.53
CA LYS A 67 -1.04 -0.80 -10.26
C LYS A 67 -0.17 -0.48 -9.04
N CYS A 68 1.11 -0.81 -9.09
CA CYS A 68 2.06 -0.49 -8.01
C CYS A 68 2.22 1.04 -7.85
N VAL A 69 2.42 1.74 -8.96
CA VAL A 69 2.60 3.20 -9.00
C VAL A 69 1.36 3.90 -8.44
N ILE A 70 0.18 3.65 -9.02
CA ILE A 70 -1.06 4.33 -8.61
C ILE A 70 -1.39 4.07 -7.14
N ARG A 71 -1.16 2.84 -6.65
CA ARG A 71 -1.34 2.50 -5.24
C ARG A 71 -0.41 3.31 -4.33
N GLY A 72 0.85 3.51 -4.71
CA GLY A 72 1.80 4.34 -3.98
C GLY A 72 1.30 5.78 -3.83
N HIS A 73 0.78 6.37 -4.92
CA HIS A 73 0.17 7.70 -4.91
C HIS A 73 -1.06 7.77 -4.00
N LEU A 74 -1.98 6.80 -4.10
CA LEU A 74 -3.19 6.75 -3.27
C LEU A 74 -2.87 6.61 -1.78
N ILE A 75 -1.86 5.81 -1.41
CA ILE A 75 -1.37 5.69 -0.04
C ILE A 75 -0.82 7.04 0.47
N ALA A 76 -0.01 7.73 -0.34
CA ALA A 76 0.58 9.00 0.03
C ALA A 76 -0.50 10.06 0.29
N VAL A 77 -1.47 10.17 -0.62
CA VAL A 77 -2.61 11.10 -0.49
C VAL A 77 -3.45 10.75 0.75
N SER A 78 -3.84 9.49 0.92
CA SER A 78 -4.62 9.05 2.09
C SER A 78 -3.94 9.43 3.40
N THR A 79 -2.63 9.25 3.47
CA THR A 79 -1.81 9.61 4.63
C THR A 79 -1.79 11.11 4.87
N LYS A 80 -1.67 11.91 3.80
CA LYS A 80 -1.74 13.37 3.86
C LYS A 80 -3.10 13.85 4.39
N CYS A 81 -4.20 13.41 3.79
CA CYS A 81 -5.56 13.79 4.21
C CYS A 81 -5.82 13.42 5.68
N LYS A 82 -5.37 12.23 6.11
CA LYS A 82 -5.49 11.81 7.52
C LYS A 82 -4.74 12.74 8.47
N LYS A 83 -3.53 13.16 8.11
CA LYS A 83 -2.74 14.10 8.93
C LYS A 83 -3.42 15.46 9.02
N GLU A 84 -3.93 15.97 7.91
CA GLU A 84 -4.63 17.26 7.84
C GLU A 84 -5.91 17.24 8.68
N HIS A 85 -6.72 16.18 8.54
CA HIS A 85 -7.93 16.01 9.35
C HIS A 85 -7.62 15.95 10.85
N ASN A 86 -6.62 15.16 11.26
CA ASN A 86 -6.22 15.06 12.65
C ASN A 86 -5.71 16.40 13.21
N ALA A 87 -4.92 17.15 12.42
CA ALA A 87 -4.44 18.47 12.81
C ALA A 87 -5.61 19.44 13.00
N HIS A 88 -6.61 19.39 12.12
CA HIS A 88 -7.82 20.20 12.22
C HIS A 88 -8.62 19.88 13.49
N THR A 89 -8.86 18.60 13.77
CA THR A 89 -9.55 18.16 14.99
C THR A 89 -8.82 18.61 16.25
N ILE A 90 -7.50 18.43 16.32
CA ILE A 90 -6.69 18.90 17.45
C ILE A 90 -6.80 20.41 17.62
N HIS A 91 -6.77 21.17 16.52
CA HIS A 91 -6.91 22.62 16.55
C HIS A 91 -8.29 23.04 17.09
N LEU A 92 -9.37 22.39 16.63
CA LEU A 92 -10.73 22.65 17.14
C LEU A 92 -10.86 22.32 18.63
N LEU A 93 -10.34 21.18 19.08
CA LEU A 93 -10.34 20.79 20.49
C LEU A 93 -9.61 21.82 21.37
N LYS A 94 -8.45 22.31 20.92
CA LYS A 94 -7.73 23.38 21.62
C LYS A 94 -8.52 24.69 21.70
N ARG A 95 -9.30 25.01 20.67
CA ARG A 95 -10.16 26.19 20.67
C ARG A 95 -11.31 26.05 21.65
N ILE A 96 -11.96 24.88 21.68
CA ILE A 96 -13.03 24.58 22.64
C ILE A 96 -12.51 24.71 24.08
N ALA A 97 -11.39 24.05 24.40
CA ALA A 97 -10.79 24.10 25.74
C ALA A 97 -10.31 25.49 26.18
N LYS A 98 -10.16 26.45 25.26
CA LYS A 98 -9.82 27.86 25.58
C LYS A 98 -11.07 28.70 25.88
N LEU A 99 -12.23 28.25 25.40
CA LEU A 99 -13.51 28.94 25.52
C LEU A 99 -14.33 28.45 26.72
N GLU A 100 -14.00 27.29 27.26
CA GLU A 100 -14.42 26.80 28.58
C GLU A 100 -13.56 27.39 29.70
#